data_AF-A0A7X7AKW0-F1
#
_entry.id   AF-A0A7X7AKW0-F1
#
_cell.length_a   1.000
_cell.length_b   1.000
_cell.length_c   1.000
_cell.angle_alpha   90.00
_cell.angle_beta   90.00
_cell.angle_gamma   90.00
#
_symmetry.space_group_name_H-M   'P 1'
#
loop_
_entity.id
_entity.type
_entity.pdbx_description
1 polymer ?
#
loop_
_entity_poly.entity_id
_entity_poly.type
_entity_poly.pdbx_seq_one_letter_code
_entity_poly.pdbx_strand_id
1 'polypeptide(L)' 'MDRCLIVFDLDTKKLEENYHNPSWNNAYSDIKRILVKHGFNNIQGTVYLSEPGVRQAHGTIAIQEVAARYRW' A
#
# COMPACT_ATOMS: atom_id res chain seq x y z
N MET A 1 -18.26 -14.99 0.33
CA MET A 1 -17.86 -13.65 0.80
C MET A 1 -16.60 -13.29 0.05
N ASP A 2 -16.70 -12.36 -0.88
CA ASP A 2 -15.58 -12.00 -1.74
C ASP A 2 -14.63 -11.09 -0.96
N ARG A 3 -13.37 -11.50 -0.85
CA ARG A 3 -12.29 -10.69 -0.28
C ARG A 3 -11.26 -10.41 -1.36
N CYS A 4 -10.67 -9.24 -1.31
CA CYS A 4 -9.62 -8.83 -2.23
C CYS A 4 -8.26 -8.92 -1.53
N LEU A 5 -7.25 -9.30 -2.30
CA LEU A 5 -5.87 -9.30 -1.87
C LEU A 5 -5.12 -8.26 -2.68
N ILE A 6 -4.33 -7.44 -1.99
CA ILE A 6 -3.36 -6.55 -2.60
C ILE A 6 -1.98 -7.06 -2.23
N VAL A 7 -1.19 -7.32 -3.26
CA VAL A 7 0.23 -7.67 -3.14
C VAL A 7 0.98 -6.71 -4.04
N PHE A 8 2.00 -6.07 -3.50
CA PHE A 8 2.86 -5.18 -4.26
C PHE A 8 4.32 -5.44 -3.92
N ASP A 9 5.19 -5.01 -4.82
CA ASP A 9 6.64 -5.03 -4.61
C ASP A 9 7.20 -3.68 -5.04
N LEU A 10 8.20 -3.19 -4.31
CA LEU A 10 8.85 -1.92 -4.59
C LEU A 10 10.33 -2.16 -4.84
N ASP A 11 10.86 -1.48 -5.86
CA ASP A 11 12.30 -1.48 -6.11
C ASP A 11 13.00 -0.64 -5.03
N THR A 12 13.65 -1.31 -4.09
CA THR A 12 14.31 -0.67 -2.95
C THR A 12 15.45 0.26 -3.37
N LYS A 13 16.10 0.03 -4.52
CA LYS A 13 17.15 0.93 -5.02
C LYS A 13 16.57 2.26 -5.47
N LYS A 14 15.49 2.21 -6.25
CA LYS A 14 14.77 3.43 -6.66
C LYS A 14 14.15 4.13 -5.47
N LEU A 15 13.65 3.36 -4.50
CA LEU A 15 13.12 3.93 -3.28
C LEU A 15 14.20 4.66 -2.50
N GLU A 16 15.39 4.09 -2.33
CA GLU A 16 16.51 4.78 -1.67
C GLU A 16 16.93 6.06 -2.40
N GLU A 17 16.88 6.08 -3.73
CA GLU A 17 17.22 7.25 -4.55
C GLU A 17 16.16 8.37 -4.52
N ASN A 18 14.86 8.01 -4.49
CA ASN A 18 13.75 8.96 -4.63
C ASN A 18 13.06 9.31 -3.30
N TYR A 19 13.25 8.48 -2.26
CA TYR A 19 12.63 8.71 -0.96
C TYR A 19 13.33 9.83 -0.22
N HIS A 20 12.54 10.75 0.32
CA HIS A 20 13.03 12.01 0.88
C HIS A 20 13.89 11.86 2.16
N ASN A 21 14.05 10.65 2.69
CA ASN A 21 14.67 10.37 3.99
C ASN A 21 15.58 9.13 3.89
N PRO A 22 16.75 9.09 4.55
CA PRO A 22 17.59 7.88 4.62
C PRO A 22 16.85 6.62 5.11
N SER A 23 15.76 6.76 5.87
CA SER A 23 14.92 5.63 6.28
C SER A 23 13.82 5.33 5.26
N TRP A 24 14.19 4.77 4.10
CA TRP A 24 13.25 4.35 3.04
C TRP A 24 12.19 3.35 3.52
N ASN A 25 12.47 2.57 4.58
CA ASN A 25 11.51 1.63 5.17
C ASN A 25 10.21 2.33 5.65
N ASN A 26 10.26 3.63 5.92
CA ASN A 26 9.07 4.42 6.27
C ASN A 26 8.03 4.46 5.13
N ALA A 27 8.45 4.29 3.88
CA ALA A 27 7.58 4.18 2.71
C ALA A 27 6.51 3.09 2.88
N TYR A 28 6.89 1.92 3.40
CA TYR A 28 5.96 0.81 3.63
C TYR A 28 4.95 1.15 4.73
N SER A 29 5.35 1.91 5.74
CA SER A 29 4.46 2.38 6.81
C SER A 29 3.46 3.40 6.31
N ASP A 30 3.89 4.26 5.38
CA ASP A 30 3.05 5.26 4.71
C ASP A 30 2.00 4.61 3.81
N ILE A 31 2.41 3.64 2.98
CA ILE A 31 1.48 2.82 2.18
C ILE A 31 0.49 2.09 3.09
N LYS A 32 1.00 1.44 4.15
CA LYS A 32 0.17 0.71 5.13
C LYS A 32 -0.93 1.60 5.70
N ARG A 33 -0.60 2.84 6.06
CA ARG A 33 -1.56 3.79 6.65
C ARG A 33 -2.72 4.08 5.70
N ILE A 34 -2.45 4.25 4.41
CA ILE A 34 -3.48 4.48 3.40
C ILE A 34 -4.31 3.21 3.19
N LEU A 35 -3.67 2.06 2.99
CA LEU A 35 -4.37 0.79 2.75
C LEU A 35 -5.29 0.42 3.92
N VAL A 36 -4.84 0.58 5.17
CA VAL A 36 -5.66 0.33 6.37
C VAL A 36 -6.87 1.27 6.41
N LYS A 37 -6.72 2.53 6.02
CA LYS A 37 -7.84 3.48 5.92
C LYS A 37 -8.92 3.04 4.91
N HIS A 38 -8.54 2.30 3.89
CA HIS A 38 -9.45 1.72 2.89
C HIS A 38 -9.99 0.32 3.25
N GLY A 39 -9.76 -0.14 4.48
CA GLY A 39 -10.25 -1.45 4.94
C GLY A 39 -9.38 -2.62 4.50
N PHE A 40 -8.09 -2.39 4.24
CA PHE A 40 -7.12 -3.44 3.95
C PHE A 40 -6.18 -3.66 5.14
N ASN A 41 -6.23 -4.86 5.71
CA ASN A 41 -5.41 -5.26 6.84
C ASN A 41 -4.12 -5.94 6.37
N ASN A 42 -3.00 -5.53 6.94
CA ASN A 42 -1.69 -6.09 6.63
C ASN A 42 -1.56 -7.48 7.29
N ILE A 43 -1.36 -8.52 6.48
CA ILE A 43 -1.14 -9.88 7.00
C ILE A 43 0.35 -10.10 7.22
N GLN A 44 1.15 -9.85 6.18
CA GLN A 44 2.58 -10.11 6.20
C GLN A 44 3.28 -9.31 5.11
N GLY A 45 4.34 -8.57 5.47
CA GLY A 45 5.14 -7.80 4.51
C GLY A 45 4.28 -6.85 3.68
N THR A 46 4.30 -7.03 2.35
CA THR A 46 3.52 -6.24 1.37
C THR A 46 2.17 -6.87 1.02
N VAL A 47 1.72 -7.89 1.76
CA VAL A 47 0.45 -8.57 1.54
C VAL A 47 -0.64 -7.98 2.43
N TYR A 48 -1.73 -7.55 1.80
CA TYR A 48 -2.88 -6.94 2.43
C TYR A 48 -4.16 -7.66 2.04
N LEU A 49 -5.00 -7.94 3.04
CA LEU A 49 -6.31 -8.58 2.86
C LEU A 49 -7.41 -7.60 3.18
N SER A 50 -8.41 -7.54 2.30
CA SER A 50 -9.57 -6.68 2.49
C SER A 50 -10.53 -7.21 3.55
N GLU A 51 -11.22 -6.29 4.21
CA GLU A 51 -12.36 -6.61 5.05
C GLU A 51 -13.56 -7.12 4.23
N PRO A 52 -14.50 -7.84 4.86
CA PRO A 52 -15.73 -8.25 4.19
C PRO A 52 -16.50 -7.04 3.64
N GLY A 53 -16.86 -7.06 2.36
CA GLY A 53 -17.59 -5.98 1.69
C GLY A 53 -16.69 -5.03 0.88
N VAL A 54 -15.38 -5.06 1.08
CA VAL A 54 -14.42 -4.31 0.27
C VAL A 54 -14.24 -5.00 -1.09
N ARG A 55 -14.61 -4.28 -2.15
CA ARG A 55 -14.52 -4.74 -3.54
C ARG A 55 -13.21 -4.30 -4.19
N GLN A 56 -12.86 -4.94 -5.31
CA GLN A 56 -11.66 -4.65 -6.11
C GLN A 56 -11.52 -3.16 -6.46
N ALA A 57 -12.62 -2.46 -6.76
CA ALA A 57 -12.62 -1.03 -7.04
C ALA A 57 -12.04 -0.18 -5.88
N HIS A 58 -12.29 -0.56 -4.62
CA HIS A 58 -11.72 0.12 -3.46
C HIS A 58 -10.21 -0.08 -3.40
N GLY A 59 -9.72 -1.27 -3.80
CA GLY A 59 -8.29 -1.54 -3.91
C GLY A 59 -7.62 -0.65 -4.96
N THR A 60 -8.26 -0.48 -6.12
CA THR A 60 -7.77 0.44 -7.16
C THR A 60 -7.71 1.88 -6.65
N ILE A 61 -8.76 2.36 -5.98
CA ILE A 61 -8.80 3.72 -5.41
C ILE A 61 -7.71 3.89 -4.34
N ALA A 62 -7.50 2.89 -3.48
CA ALA A 62 -6.47 2.93 -2.44
C ALA A 62 -5.06 3.06 -3.05
N ILE A 63 -4.76 2.29 -4.10
CA ILE A 63 -3.47 2.35 -4.80
C ILE A 63 -3.31 3.69 -5.54
N GLN A 64 -4.38 4.20 -6.16
CA GLN A 64 -4.35 5.52 -6.80
C GLN A 64 -4.08 6.63 -5.78
N GLU A 65 -4.65 6.55 -4.58
CA GLU A 65 -4.38 7.51 -3.51
C GLU A 65 -2.92 7.44 -3.03
N VAL A 66 -2.35 6.23 -2.91
CA VAL A 66 -0.93 6.05 -2.60
C VAL A 66 -0.07 6.75 -3.65
N ALA A 67 -0.28 6.46 -4.94
CA ALA A 67 0.50 7.04 -6.03
C ALA A 67 0.29 8.57 -6.21
N ALA A 68 -0.89 9.08 -5.82
CA ALA A 68 -1.16 10.52 -5.86
C ALA A 68 -0.47 11.28 -4.72
N ARG A 69 -0.39 10.68 -3.52
CA ARG A 69 0.26 11.28 -2.33
C ARG A 69 1.77 11.12 -2.35
N TYR A 70 2.26 9.99 -2.83
CA TYR A 70 3.66 9.61 -2.81
C TYR A 70 4.18 9.46 -4.24
N ARG A 71 5.07 10.38 -4.63
CA ARG A 71 5.61 10.51 -6.00
C ARG A 71 6.91 9.73 -6.23
N TRP A 72 7.58 9.35 -5.15
CA TRP A 72 8.75 8.48 -5.19
C TRP A 72 8.37 7.10 -5.73
#